data_AF-A0A1T4PI97-F1
#
_entry.id   AF-A0A1T4PI97-F1
#
_cell.length_a   1.000
_cell.length_b   1.000
_cell.length_c   1.000
_cell.angle_alpha   90.00
_cell.angle_beta   90.00
_cell.angle_gamma   90.00
#
_symmetry.space_group_name_H-M   'P 1'
#
loop_
_entity.id
_entity.type
_entity.pdbx_description
1 polymer ?
#
loop_
_entity_poly.entity_id
_entity_poly.type
_entity_poly.pdbx_seq_one_letter_code
_entity_poly.pdbx_strand_id
1 'polypeptide(L)'
;MKGKTILMIVLISILSIAFVSFQYGQTSTIRTMSTFFVPSEVPLPPNIDELLKKDYGESKYYDKNETIKISLEKIIDEKYFIEYSWVDGNESYFGVGLLIEHLNKETLKKDDFKSIWIEDNLGNKYMPLPYYEITDFPKDRPLGWKQLFYGKFPSIDKKAKNITIHFKYQEQEFKIKNVPIQ
;
A
#
# COMPACT_ATOMS: atom_id res chain seq x y z
N MET A 1 44.86 20.45 -22.97
CA MET A 1 44.44 19.49 -21.91
C MET A 1 43.88 20.17 -20.66
N LYS A 2 44.49 21.24 -20.11
CA LYS A 2 44.06 21.88 -18.85
C LYS A 2 42.63 22.44 -18.83
N GLY A 3 42.14 23.00 -19.94
CA GLY A 3 40.80 23.62 -20.00
C GLY A 3 39.64 22.62 -19.86
N LYS A 4 39.77 21.39 -20.39
CA LYS A 4 38.75 20.34 -20.23
C LYS A 4 38.65 19.85 -18.78
N THR A 5 39.79 19.76 -18.09
CA THR A 5 39.84 19.35 -16.69
C THR A 5 39.19 20.38 -15.77
N ILE A 6 39.42 21.68 -16.02
CA ILE A 6 38.79 22.77 -15.25
C ILE A 6 37.28 22.79 -15.49
N LEU A 7 36.83 22.64 -16.73
CA LEU A 7 35.39 22.59 -17.07
C LEU A 7 34.69 21.42 -16.36
N MET A 8 35.33 20.24 -16.31
CA MET A 8 34.77 19.06 -15.65
C MET A 8 34.64 19.25 -14.14
N ILE A 9 35.63 19.88 -13.49
CA ILE A 9 35.58 20.18 -12.05
C ILE A 9 34.42 21.15 -11.75
N VAL A 10 34.27 22.21 -12.53
CA VAL A 10 33.17 23.17 -12.36
C VAL A 10 31.80 22.48 -12.54
N LEU A 11 31.65 21.60 -13.53
CA LEU A 11 30.41 20.87 -13.76
C LEU A 11 30.05 19.95 -12.57
N ILE A 12 31.03 19.22 -12.03
CA ILE A 12 30.86 18.33 -10.87
C ILE A 12 30.48 19.15 -9.63
N SER A 13 31.11 20.31 -9.42
CA SER A 13 30.77 21.20 -8.31
C SER A 13 29.33 21.71 -8.41
N ILE A 14 28.90 22.13 -9.60
CA ILE A 14 27.51 22.58 -9.82
C ILE A 14 26.52 21.44 -9.57
N LEU A 15 26.81 20.23 -10.08
CA LEU A 15 25.95 19.06 -9.86
C LEU A 15 25.85 18.69 -8.38
N SER A 16 26.97 18.78 -7.66
CA SER A 16 27.03 18.51 -6.21
C SER A 16 26.21 19.53 -5.43
N ILE A 17 26.33 20.82 -5.76
CA ILE A 17 25.55 21.88 -5.11
C ILE A 17 24.06 21.71 -5.42
N ALA A 18 23.70 21.40 -6.66
CA ALA A 18 22.31 21.14 -7.05
C ALA A 18 21.73 19.94 -6.31
N PHE A 19 22.50 18.85 -6.18
CA PHE A 19 22.08 17.65 -5.46
C PHE A 19 21.85 17.92 -3.97
N VAL A 20 22.79 18.61 -3.32
CA VAL A 20 22.66 18.99 -1.90
C VAL A 20 21.49 19.94 -1.69
N SER A 21 21.30 20.93 -2.57
CA SER A 21 20.20 21.89 -2.49
C SER A 21 18.84 21.22 -2.69
N PHE A 22 18.75 20.24 -3.60
CA PHE A 22 17.54 19.46 -3.83
C PHE A 22 17.15 18.62 -2.60
N GLN A 23 18.12 17.93 -1.99
CA GLN A 23 17.91 17.17 -0.75
C GLN A 23 17.47 18.08 0.41
N TYR A 24 18.09 19.25 0.56
CA TYR A 24 17.73 20.23 1.59
C TYR A 24 16.35 20.88 1.36
N GLY A 25 15.97 21.08 0.09
CA GLY A 25 14.64 21.57 -0.29
C GLY A 25 13.53 20.59 0.08
N GLN A 26 13.75 19.29 -0.10
CA GLN A 26 12.79 18.26 0.30
C GLN A 26 12.62 18.21 1.82
N THR A 27 13.71 18.18 2.59
CA THR A 27 13.63 18.12 4.06
C THR A 27 12.98 19.37 4.67
N SER A 28 13.29 20.56 4.15
CA SER A 28 12.70 21.82 4.63
C SER A 28 11.20 21.94 4.32
N THR A 29 10.76 21.49 3.14
CA THR A 29 9.33 21.48 2.78
C THR A 29 8.54 20.54 3.68
N ILE A 30 9.08 19.34 3.92
CA ILE A 30 8.43 18.35 4.78
C ILE A 30 8.41 18.81 6.25
N ARG A 31 9.50 19.43 6.75
CA ARG A 31 9.55 20.01 8.09
C ARG A 31 8.56 21.17 8.27
N THR A 32 8.41 22.00 7.23
CA THR A 32 7.44 23.08 7.24
C THR A 32 6.02 22.52 7.31
N MET A 33 5.69 21.53 6.49
CA MET A 33 4.39 20.85 6.54
C MET A 33 4.14 20.19 7.90
N SER A 34 5.13 19.49 8.48
CA SER A 34 4.96 18.86 9.79
C SER A 34 4.77 19.88 10.92
N THR A 35 5.38 21.06 10.84
CA THR A 35 5.10 22.15 11.80
C THR A 35 3.73 22.81 11.61
N PHE A 36 3.15 22.80 10.41
CA PHE A 36 1.82 23.37 10.15
C PHE A 36 0.67 22.46 10.58
N PHE A 37 0.87 21.15 10.58
CA PHE A 37 -0.18 20.17 10.92
C PHE A 37 -0.09 19.61 12.35
N VAL A 38 0.91 20.02 13.14
CA VAL A 38 1.06 19.64 14.55
C VAL A 38 0.76 20.86 15.42
N PRO A 39 -0.15 20.77 16.41
CA PRO A 39 -0.36 21.85 17.37
C PRO A 39 0.97 22.24 18.02
N SER A 40 1.23 23.54 18.19
CA SER A 40 2.52 24.08 18.64
C SER A 40 3.04 23.53 19.99
N GLU A 41 2.21 22.79 20.72
CA GLU A 41 2.49 22.23 22.04
C GLU A 41 3.04 20.80 22.02
N VAL A 42 3.03 20.10 20.87
CA VAL A 42 3.57 18.74 20.77
C VAL A 42 4.97 18.78 20.17
N PRO A 43 6.04 18.52 20.96
CA PRO A 43 7.38 18.45 20.42
C PRO A 43 7.47 17.31 19.39
N LEU A 44 8.01 17.61 18.21
CA LEU A 44 8.25 16.62 17.18
C LEU A 44 9.15 15.50 17.73
N PRO A 45 8.93 14.24 17.33
CA PRO A 45 9.77 13.14 17.80
C PRO A 45 11.24 13.37 17.42
N PRO A 46 12.20 12.99 18.29
CA PRO A 46 13.62 13.30 18.11
C PRO A 46 14.23 12.66 16.85
N ASN A 47 13.58 11.65 16.27
CA ASN A 47 13.97 10.98 15.03
C ASN A 47 13.15 11.43 13.81
N ILE A 48 12.57 12.64 13.82
CA ILE A 48 11.72 13.13 12.73
C ILE A 48 12.42 13.06 11.37
N ASP A 49 13.70 13.39 11.27
CA ASP A 49 14.42 13.35 9.98
C ASP A 49 14.58 11.94 9.41
N GLU A 50 14.62 10.90 10.26
CA GLU A 50 14.63 9.49 9.83
C GLU A 50 13.24 9.01 9.48
N LEU A 51 12.25 9.41 10.29
CA LEU A 51 10.84 9.16 10.02
C LEU A 51 10.50 9.73 8.64
N LEU A 52 10.79 11.01 8.37
CA LEU A 52 10.51 11.68 7.10
C LEU A 52 11.25 11.10 5.88
N LYS A 53 12.37 10.38 6.08
CA LYS A 53 13.09 9.64 5.02
C LYS A 53 12.48 8.27 4.73
N LYS A 54 11.60 7.77 5.60
CA LYS A 54 10.86 6.54 5.36
C LYS A 54 9.81 6.82 4.28
N ASP A 55 9.72 5.95 3.28
CA ASP A 55 8.66 6.01 2.28
C ASP A 55 7.29 5.80 2.96
N TYR A 56 6.70 6.90 3.42
CA TYR A 56 5.34 6.91 3.93
C TYR A 56 4.37 6.81 2.77
N GLY A 57 3.39 5.92 2.89
CA GLY A 57 2.34 5.72 1.89
C GLY A 57 2.61 4.60 0.88
N GLU A 58 3.78 3.95 0.93
CA GLU A 58 4.05 2.73 0.15
C GLU A 58 3.85 1.49 1.02
N SER A 59 2.96 0.59 0.59
CA SER A 59 2.81 -0.71 1.25
C SER A 59 4.07 -1.56 1.04
N LYS A 60 4.50 -2.28 2.07
CA LYS A 60 5.56 -3.30 1.94
C LYS A 60 5.12 -4.51 1.12
N TYR A 61 3.81 -4.71 1.00
CA TYR A 61 3.21 -5.86 0.34
C TYR A 61 2.45 -5.35 -0.88
N TYR A 62 3.07 -5.46 -2.03
CA TYR A 62 2.46 -5.06 -3.30
C TYR A 62 2.93 -5.98 -4.42
N ASP A 63 2.19 -5.92 -5.52
CA ASP A 63 2.66 -6.39 -6.82
C ASP A 63 2.30 -5.34 -7.87
N LYS A 64 3.07 -5.27 -8.95
CA LYS A 64 2.86 -4.28 -10.02
C LYS A 64 3.31 -4.79 -11.37
N ASN A 65 2.66 -4.31 -12.40
CA ASN A 65 3.13 -4.40 -13.78
C ASN A 65 3.58 -2.99 -14.23
N GLU A 66 3.58 -2.73 -15.54
CA GLU A 66 3.94 -1.42 -16.12
C GLU A 66 2.87 -0.32 -15.89
N THR A 67 1.61 -0.67 -15.65
CA THR A 67 0.46 0.26 -15.67
C THR A 67 -0.30 0.33 -14.35
N ILE A 68 -0.37 -0.76 -13.60
CA ILE A 68 -1.18 -0.98 -12.40
C ILE A 68 -0.28 -1.48 -11.27
N LYS A 69 -0.50 -0.92 -10.09
CA LYS A 69 0.05 -1.40 -8.81
C LYS A 69 -1.10 -1.80 -7.91
N ILE A 70 -1.01 -3.00 -7.33
CA ILE A 70 -1.93 -3.50 -6.30
C ILE A 70 -1.15 -3.58 -4.99
N SER A 71 -1.59 -2.81 -4.01
CA SER A 71 -0.94 -2.73 -2.69
C SER A 71 -1.88 -3.22 -1.60
N LEU A 72 -1.37 -4.01 -0.66
CA LEU A 72 -2.11 -4.34 0.55
C LEU A 72 -2.24 -3.09 1.42
N GLU A 73 -3.47 -2.70 1.71
CA GLU A 73 -3.78 -1.56 2.57
C GLU A 73 -3.99 -2.02 4.02
N LYS A 74 -4.84 -3.04 4.21
CA LYS A 74 -5.10 -3.60 5.55
C LYS A 74 -5.50 -5.07 5.52
N ILE A 75 -5.25 -5.72 6.65
CA ILE A 75 -5.80 -7.03 7.00
C ILE A 75 -6.63 -6.87 8.27
N ILE A 76 -7.75 -7.57 8.31
CA ILE A 76 -8.64 -7.64 9.47
C ILE A 76 -8.84 -9.11 9.82
N ASP A 77 -8.46 -9.52 11.02
CA ASP A 77 -8.85 -10.82 11.59
C ASP A 77 -9.79 -10.55 12.76
N GLU A 78 -11.09 -10.68 12.52
CA GLU A 78 -12.12 -10.40 13.52
C GLU A 78 -12.85 -11.68 13.91
N LYS A 79 -13.03 -11.86 15.22
CA LYS A 79 -13.78 -12.97 15.81
C LYS A 79 -15.03 -12.42 16.46
N TYR A 80 -16.18 -12.69 15.86
CA TYR A 80 -17.47 -12.35 16.46
C TYR A 80 -18.05 -13.57 17.16
N PHE A 81 -18.45 -13.37 18.42
CA PHE A 81 -19.30 -14.33 19.12
C PHE A 81 -20.75 -13.95 18.83
N ILE A 82 -21.44 -14.74 18.01
CA ILE A 82 -22.85 -14.48 17.68
C ILE A 82 -23.71 -15.45 18.48
N GLU A 83 -24.38 -14.93 19.51
CA GLU A 83 -25.17 -15.69 20.49
C GLU A 83 -26.32 -16.52 19.88
N TYR A 84 -26.82 -16.15 18.68
CA TYR A 84 -27.91 -16.84 17.98
C TYR A 84 -27.46 -17.74 16.81
N SER A 85 -26.16 -17.89 16.55
CA SER A 85 -25.67 -18.84 15.53
C SER A 85 -25.45 -20.21 16.17
N TRP A 86 -26.53 -20.98 16.29
CA TRP A 86 -26.54 -22.32 16.93
C TRP A 86 -25.77 -23.39 16.13
N VAL A 87 -25.25 -23.07 14.95
CA VAL A 87 -24.54 -24.02 14.07
C VAL A 87 -23.03 -23.81 14.10
N ASP A 88 -22.55 -22.55 14.10
CA ASP A 88 -21.10 -22.27 13.99
C ASP A 88 -20.51 -21.44 15.15
N GLY A 89 -21.33 -20.78 15.99
CA GLY A 89 -20.93 -20.10 17.23
C GLY A 89 -19.89 -18.97 17.14
N ASN A 90 -19.14 -18.87 16.05
CA ASN A 90 -18.07 -17.91 15.78
C ASN A 90 -18.12 -17.56 14.29
N GLU A 91 -18.76 -16.45 13.92
CA GLU A 91 -18.51 -15.86 12.59
C GLU A 91 -17.20 -15.10 12.67
N SER A 92 -16.10 -15.82 12.45
CA SER A 92 -14.78 -15.19 12.28
C SER A 92 -14.50 -15.07 10.79
N TYR A 93 -14.17 -13.87 10.33
CA TYR A 93 -13.84 -13.63 8.92
C TYR A 93 -12.46 -12.99 8.80
N PHE A 94 -11.80 -13.31 7.70
CA PHE A 94 -10.53 -12.69 7.32
C PHE A 94 -10.80 -11.62 6.25
N GLY A 95 -10.64 -10.35 6.62
CA GLY A 95 -10.84 -9.20 5.73
C GLY A 95 -9.56 -8.75 5.07
N VAL A 96 -9.61 -8.47 3.77
CA VAL A 96 -8.49 -7.93 2.99
C VAL A 96 -8.91 -6.63 2.32
N GLY A 97 -8.15 -5.56 2.56
CA GLY A 97 -8.23 -4.30 1.84
C GLY A 97 -7.04 -4.14 0.89
N LEU A 98 -7.31 -3.91 -0.40
CA LEU A 98 -6.30 -3.67 -1.43
C LEU A 98 -6.50 -2.30 -2.07
N LEU A 99 -5.42 -1.55 -2.25
CA LEU A 99 -5.39 -0.33 -3.04
C LEU A 99 -4.92 -0.65 -4.46
N ILE A 100 -5.75 -0.31 -5.45
CA ILE A 100 -5.50 -0.41 -6.88
C ILE A 100 -5.12 0.99 -7.37
N GLU A 101 -3.97 1.13 -8.02
CA GLU A 101 -3.46 2.40 -8.51
C GLU A 101 -3.02 2.29 -9.98
N HIS A 102 -3.52 3.18 -10.83
CA HIS A 102 -2.98 3.36 -12.17
C HIS A 102 -1.72 4.24 -12.10
N LEU A 103 -0.58 3.69 -12.50
CA LEU A 103 0.74 4.35 -12.40
C LEU A 103 0.82 5.62 -13.26
N ASN A 104 0.13 5.64 -14.39
CA ASN A 104 0.02 6.83 -15.27
C ASN A 104 -1.17 7.75 -14.93
N LYS A 105 -1.87 7.51 -13.82
CA LYS A 105 -3.05 8.28 -13.37
C LYS A 105 -4.23 8.27 -14.35
N GLU A 106 -4.39 7.20 -15.12
CA GLU A 106 -5.57 7.00 -15.96
C GLU A 106 -6.74 6.45 -15.13
N THR A 107 -7.96 6.68 -15.60
CA THR A 107 -9.18 6.27 -14.88
C THR A 107 -9.32 4.75 -14.86
N LEU A 108 -9.49 4.19 -13.67
CA LEU A 108 -9.75 2.77 -13.43
C LEU A 108 -11.24 2.44 -13.58
N LYS A 109 -11.54 1.23 -14.02
CA LYS A 109 -12.92 0.72 -14.17
C LYS A 109 -13.16 -0.43 -13.19
N LYS A 110 -14.23 -0.36 -12.42
CA LYS A 110 -14.56 -1.39 -11.42
C LYS A 110 -14.77 -2.77 -12.04
N ASP A 111 -15.34 -2.81 -13.25
CA ASP A 111 -15.62 -4.04 -14.02
C ASP A 111 -14.37 -4.76 -14.53
N ASP A 112 -13.20 -4.12 -14.42
CA ASP A 112 -11.92 -4.75 -14.74
C ASP A 112 -11.55 -5.79 -13.69
N PHE A 113 -12.04 -5.69 -12.45
CA PHE A 113 -11.87 -6.74 -11.46
C PHE A 113 -12.54 -8.04 -11.92
N LYS A 114 -11.81 -9.16 -11.85
CA LYS A 114 -12.32 -10.48 -12.27
C LYS A 114 -12.48 -11.44 -11.11
N SER A 115 -11.44 -11.58 -10.28
CA SER A 115 -11.52 -12.46 -9.11
C SER A 115 -10.40 -12.19 -8.11
N ILE A 116 -10.60 -12.69 -6.90
CA ILE A 116 -9.58 -12.71 -5.85
C ILE A 116 -9.63 -14.08 -5.17
N TRP A 117 -8.49 -14.57 -4.68
CA TRP A 117 -8.43 -15.67 -3.72
C TRP A 117 -7.18 -15.55 -2.86
N ILE A 118 -7.17 -16.27 -1.75
CA ILE A 118 -6.02 -16.37 -0.85
C ILE A 118 -5.50 -17.80 -0.87
N GLU A 119 -4.18 -17.95 -0.86
CA GLU A 119 -3.51 -19.21 -0.64
C GLU A 119 -2.63 -19.07 0.61
N ASP A 120 -2.78 -19.97 1.59
CA ASP A 120 -1.92 -19.99 2.76
C ASP A 120 -0.64 -20.81 2.51
N ASN A 121 0.30 -20.74 3.45
CA ASN A 121 1.55 -21.50 3.35
C ASN A 121 1.44 -22.99 3.66
N LEU A 122 0.25 -23.47 3.97
CA LEU A 122 -0.09 -24.89 4.10
C LEU A 122 -0.68 -25.44 2.79
N GLY A 123 -0.94 -24.58 1.80
CA GLY A 123 -1.52 -24.91 0.51
C GLY A 123 -3.06 -24.86 0.49
N ASN A 124 -3.71 -24.36 1.55
CA ASN A 124 -5.15 -24.17 1.57
C ASN A 124 -5.53 -22.95 0.74
N LYS A 125 -6.63 -23.08 -0.01
CA LYS A 125 -7.16 -22.01 -0.88
C LYS A 125 -8.49 -21.50 -0.35
N TYR A 126 -8.59 -20.18 -0.20
CA TYR A 126 -9.77 -19.49 0.33
C TYR A 126 -10.38 -18.58 -0.73
N MET A 127 -11.66 -18.81 -1.03
CA MET A 127 -12.44 -17.96 -1.92
C MET A 127 -13.14 -16.85 -1.14
N PRO A 128 -13.37 -15.67 -1.75
CA PRO A 128 -14.07 -14.59 -1.08
C PRO A 128 -15.52 -14.97 -0.82
N LEU A 129 -16.05 -14.47 0.30
CA LEU A 129 -17.48 -14.39 0.55
C LEU A 129 -18.11 -13.40 -0.46
N PRO A 130 -19.42 -13.51 -0.74
CA PRO A 130 -20.07 -12.72 -1.80
C PRO A 130 -20.16 -11.21 -1.54
N TYR A 131 -19.59 -10.70 -0.45
CA TYR A 131 -19.73 -9.33 0.03
C TYR A 131 -18.45 -8.50 -0.16
N TYR A 132 -17.92 -8.46 -1.39
CA TYR A 132 -16.79 -7.57 -1.71
C TYR A 132 -17.29 -6.22 -2.23
N GLU A 133 -16.46 -5.19 -2.07
CA GLU A 133 -16.74 -3.83 -2.52
C GLU A 133 -15.52 -3.26 -3.26
N ILE A 134 -15.76 -2.56 -4.37
CA ILE A 134 -14.74 -1.75 -5.06
C ILE A 134 -15.24 -0.32 -5.13
N THR A 135 -14.52 0.59 -4.47
CA THR A 135 -14.86 2.00 -4.40
C THR A 135 -13.74 2.87 -4.94
N ASP A 136 -14.08 4.04 -5.45
CA ASP A 136 -13.07 5.02 -5.85
C ASP A 136 -12.46 5.66 -4.60
N PHE A 137 -11.15 5.90 -4.64
CA PHE A 137 -10.37 6.33 -3.49
C PHE A 137 -9.63 7.66 -3.76
N PRO A 138 -9.51 8.55 -2.75
CA PRO A 138 -10.19 8.52 -1.47
C PRO A 138 -11.69 8.88 -1.60
N LYS A 139 -12.50 8.47 -0.63
CA LYS A 139 -13.97 8.53 -0.69
C LYS A 139 -14.52 9.97 -0.77
N ASP A 140 -13.86 10.90 -0.10
CA ASP A 140 -14.23 12.32 -0.02
C ASP A 140 -13.88 13.10 -1.30
N ARG A 141 -12.77 12.73 -1.96
CA ARG A 141 -12.34 13.30 -3.24
C ARG A 141 -11.83 12.21 -4.17
N PRO A 142 -12.73 11.47 -4.84
CA PRO A 142 -12.34 10.37 -5.72
C PRO A 142 -11.38 10.81 -6.82
N LEU A 143 -10.23 10.16 -6.91
CA LEU A 143 -9.21 10.50 -7.90
C LEU A 143 -9.45 9.84 -9.27
N GLY A 144 -10.29 8.81 -9.33
CA GLY A 144 -10.58 8.03 -10.55
C GLY A 144 -9.47 7.06 -10.96
N TRP A 145 -8.20 7.38 -10.68
CA TRP A 145 -7.04 6.51 -10.92
C TRP A 145 -6.60 5.69 -9.70
N LYS A 146 -7.37 5.77 -8.60
CA LYS A 146 -7.23 4.97 -7.39
C LYS A 146 -8.55 4.35 -6.98
N GLN A 147 -8.53 3.07 -6.65
CA GLN A 147 -9.68 2.33 -6.15
C GLN A 147 -9.30 1.48 -4.94
N LEU A 148 -10.22 1.32 -3.99
CA LEU A 148 -10.09 0.46 -2.84
C LEU A 148 -10.98 -0.77 -3.04
N PHE A 149 -10.37 -1.95 -3.06
CA PHE A 149 -11.05 -3.22 -2.95
C PHE A 149 -11.12 -3.62 -1.47
N TYR A 150 -12.28 -4.07 -1.01
CA TYR A 150 -12.44 -4.72 0.28
C TYR A 150 -13.19 -6.03 0.09
N GLY A 151 -12.61 -7.13 0.57
CA GLY A 151 -13.20 -8.47 0.48
C GLY A 151 -13.08 -9.22 1.79
N LYS A 152 -14.12 -10.01 2.10
CA LYS A 152 -14.14 -10.91 3.26
C LYS A 152 -13.93 -12.35 2.80
N PHE A 153 -13.19 -13.11 3.58
CA PHE A 153 -12.88 -14.52 3.35
C PHE A 153 -13.29 -15.33 4.59
N PRO A 154 -13.52 -16.64 4.42
CA PRO A 154 -13.55 -17.56 5.56
C PRO A 154 -12.29 -17.39 6.43
N SER A 155 -12.40 -17.75 7.70
CA SER A 155 -11.24 -17.77 8.59
C SER A 155 -10.11 -18.60 8.01
N ILE A 156 -8.89 -18.06 8.08
CA ILE A 156 -7.67 -18.78 7.67
C ILE A 156 -7.31 -19.82 8.75
N ASP A 157 -6.63 -20.89 8.36
CA ASP A 157 -6.15 -21.91 9.30
C ASP A 157 -5.24 -21.25 10.35
N LYS A 158 -5.50 -21.53 11.63
CA LYS A 158 -4.74 -21.00 12.78
C LYS A 158 -3.26 -21.41 12.77
N LYS A 159 -2.88 -22.43 12.01
CA LYS A 159 -1.49 -22.89 11.85
C LYS A 159 -0.77 -22.16 10.71
N ALA A 160 -1.50 -21.49 9.82
CA ALA A 160 -0.90 -20.72 8.76
C ALA A 160 -0.18 -19.49 9.33
N LYS A 161 0.96 -19.14 8.75
CA LYS A 161 1.80 -18.01 9.20
C LYS A 161 1.81 -16.86 8.20
N ASN A 162 1.60 -17.20 6.94
CA ASN A 162 1.63 -16.25 5.86
C ASN A 162 0.72 -16.71 4.73
N ILE A 163 0.30 -15.72 3.95
CA ILE A 163 -0.60 -15.89 2.83
C ILE A 163 -0.02 -15.25 1.57
N THR A 164 -0.49 -15.75 0.43
CA THR A 164 -0.38 -15.10 -0.87
C THR A 164 -1.77 -14.68 -1.31
N ILE A 165 -1.92 -13.40 -1.65
CA ILE A 165 -3.15 -12.85 -2.18
C ILE A 165 -3.02 -12.81 -3.70
N HIS A 166 -3.97 -13.45 -4.37
CA HIS A 166 -4.07 -13.47 -5.83
C HIS A 166 -5.21 -12.57 -6.25
N PHE A 167 -4.90 -11.53 -7.02
CA PHE A 167 -5.87 -10.55 -7.47
C PHE A 167 -5.86 -10.48 -9.00
N LYS A 168 -6.94 -10.90 -9.64
CA LYS A 168 -7.11 -10.79 -11.09
C LYS A 168 -7.84 -9.50 -11.44
N TYR A 169 -7.14 -8.66 -12.18
CA TYR A 169 -7.61 -7.37 -12.66
C TYR A 169 -7.25 -7.23 -14.13
N GLN A 170 -8.26 -6.97 -14.96
CA GLN A 170 -8.21 -7.15 -16.42
C GLN A 170 -7.78 -8.59 -16.75
N GLU A 171 -6.86 -8.78 -17.69
CA GLU A 171 -6.33 -10.09 -18.08
C GLU A 171 -5.07 -10.48 -17.27
N GLN A 172 -4.76 -9.75 -16.20
CA GLN A 172 -3.54 -9.93 -15.44
C GLN A 172 -3.79 -10.40 -14.00
N GLU A 173 -2.86 -11.20 -13.49
CA GLU A 173 -2.86 -11.69 -12.12
C GLU A 173 -1.73 -11.04 -11.32
N PHE A 174 -2.10 -10.35 -10.25
CA PHE A 174 -1.19 -9.76 -9.27
C PHE A 174 -1.07 -10.70 -8.07
N LYS A 175 0.17 -10.99 -7.64
CA LYS A 175 0.49 -11.93 -6.56
C LYS A 175 1.24 -11.24 -5.43
N ILE A 176 0.52 -10.86 -4.39
CA ILE A 176 1.12 -10.29 -3.18
C ILE A 176 1.51 -11.43 -2.24
N LYS A 177 2.80 -11.75 -2.18
CA LYS A 177 3.33 -12.94 -1.49
C LYS A 177 3.81 -12.65 -0.08
N ASN A 178 3.88 -13.71 0.73
CA ASN A 178 4.50 -13.72 2.06
C ASN A 178 3.92 -12.67 3.02
N VAL A 179 2.61 -12.41 2.91
CA VAL A 179 1.91 -11.51 3.81
C VAL A 179 1.71 -12.22 5.15
N PRO A 180 2.29 -11.73 6.26
CA PRO A 180 2.16 -12.39 7.55
C PRO A 180 0.73 -12.25 8.07
N ILE A 181 0.24 -13.32 8.70
CA ILE A 181 -1.03 -13.35 9.42
C ILE A 181 -0.72 -13.74 10.88
N GLN A 182 -1.34 -13.03 11.83
CA GLN A 182 -1.08 -13.18 13.27
C GLN A 182 -1.99 -14.22 13.92
#